data_AF-A0A646IIM9-F1
#
_entry.id   AF-A0A646IIM9-F1
#
_cell.length_a   1.000
_cell.length_b   1.000
_cell.length_c   1.000
_cell.angle_alpha   90.00
_cell.angle_beta   90.00
_cell.angle_gamma   90.00
#
_symmetry.space_group_name_H-M   'P 1'
#
loop_
_entity.id
_entity.type
_entity.pdbx_description
1 polymer ?
#
loop_
_entity_poly.entity_id
_entity_poly.type
_entity_poly.pdbx_seq_one_letter_code
_entity_poly.pdbx_strand_id
1 'polypeptide(L)'
;APARVDLTPGTPDLAAFPRAAWLRAERAVFADLPAADLGYGDPRGAAALRTAVAGWVGRTRGIAVDPEAVLVVSGTAQALGLLAEVLRAEGIDRVAVENPGSMGVRQVLRGRGLATPPIPVDAEGADIDALGAGGARAALLTPA
;
A
#
# COMPACT_ATOMS: atom_id res chain seq x y z
N ALA A 1 -20.55 6.75 -24.05
CA ALA A 1 -19.43 7.33 -24.82
C ALA A 1 -18.34 7.71 -23.83
N PRO A 2 -17.04 7.61 -24.18
CA PRO A 2 -15.98 8.11 -23.31
C PRO A 2 -16.21 9.60 -23.03
N ALA A 3 -15.95 10.02 -21.79
CA ALA A 3 -16.01 11.43 -21.43
C ALA A 3 -14.93 12.20 -22.21
N ARG A 4 -15.27 13.40 -22.71
CA ARG A 4 -14.29 14.29 -23.37
C ARG A 4 -13.23 14.79 -22.39
N VAL A 5 -13.61 14.98 -21.14
CA VAL A 5 -12.74 15.28 -20.01
C VAL A 5 -13.18 14.36 -18.88
N ASP A 6 -12.29 13.50 -18.41
CA ASP A 6 -12.54 12.60 -17.28
C ASP A 6 -11.86 13.18 -16.03
N LEU A 7 -12.66 13.55 -15.04
CA LEU A 7 -12.20 14.08 -13.75
C LEU A 7 -12.28 13.03 -12.64
N THR A 8 -12.46 11.75 -12.99
CA THR A 8 -12.52 10.66 -12.03
C THR A 8 -11.16 10.53 -11.31
N PRO A 9 -11.12 10.65 -9.98
CA PRO A 9 -9.87 10.53 -9.25
C PRO A 9 -9.34 9.09 -9.29
N GLY A 10 -8.03 8.95 -9.11
CA GLY A 10 -7.38 7.64 -8.98
C GLY A 10 -6.87 7.02 -10.28
N THR A 11 -7.10 7.66 -11.43
CA THR A 11 -6.48 7.25 -12.70
C THR A 11 -5.36 8.23 -13.07
N PRO A 12 -4.10 7.79 -13.18
CA PRO A 12 -3.00 8.65 -13.64
C PRO A 12 -3.12 8.92 -15.16
N ASP A 13 -2.34 9.88 -15.67
CA ASP A 13 -2.20 10.07 -17.11
C ASP A 13 -1.52 8.86 -17.76
N LEU A 14 -2.32 8.02 -18.41
CA LEU A 14 -1.85 6.80 -19.09
C LEU A 14 -1.01 7.12 -20.34
N ALA A 15 -1.12 8.32 -20.92
CA ALA A 15 -0.31 8.75 -22.05
C ALA A 15 1.13 9.10 -21.62
N ALA A 16 1.31 9.53 -20.37
CA ALA A 16 2.63 9.84 -19.80
C ALA A 16 3.47 8.61 -19.45
N PHE A 17 2.94 7.39 -19.59
CA PHE A 17 3.68 6.18 -19.26
C PHE A 17 4.94 6.02 -20.15
N PRO A 18 6.15 5.87 -19.57
CA PRO A 18 7.41 5.93 -20.31
C PRO A 18 7.75 4.59 -21.00
N ARG A 19 6.96 4.21 -22.02
CA ARG A 19 7.01 2.91 -22.72
C ARG A 19 8.43 2.50 -23.13
N ALA A 20 9.18 3.41 -23.74
CA ALA A 20 10.54 3.11 -24.23
C ALA A 20 11.53 2.84 -23.08
N ALA A 21 11.43 3.58 -21.97
CA ALA A 21 12.28 3.35 -20.80
C ALA A 21 11.94 2.03 -20.11
N TRP A 22 10.64 1.73 -19.97
CA TRP A 22 10.16 0.48 -19.40
C TRP A 22 10.69 -0.74 -20.17
N LEU A 23 10.53 -0.74 -21.50
CA LEU A 23 11.02 -1.83 -22.36
C LEU A 23 12.55 -1.99 -22.31
N ARG A 24 13.31 -0.90 -22.13
CA ARG A 24 14.77 -0.99 -21.94
C ARG A 24 15.11 -1.64 -20.61
N ALA A 25 14.43 -1.27 -19.52
CA ALA A 25 14.65 -1.85 -18.20
C ALA A 25 14.32 -3.35 -18.18
N GLU A 26 13.18 -3.73 -18.77
CA GLU A 26 12.77 -5.13 -18.89
C GLU A 26 13.81 -5.97 -19.65
N ARG A 27 14.28 -5.50 -20.81
CA ARG A 27 15.34 -6.19 -21.57
C ARG A 27 16.64 -6.31 -20.79
N ALA A 28 17.03 -5.28 -20.03
CA ALA A 28 18.25 -5.32 -19.22
C ALA A 28 18.14 -6.38 -18.12
N VAL A 29 16.99 -6.51 -17.46
CA VAL A 29 16.76 -7.55 -16.45
C VAL A 29 16.84 -8.94 -17.09
N PHE A 30 16.15 -9.17 -18.22
CA PHE A 30 16.15 -10.48 -18.86
C PHE A 30 17.49 -10.90 -19.48
N ALA A 31 18.39 -9.95 -19.76
CA ALA A 31 19.71 -10.27 -20.27
C ALA A 31 20.56 -11.07 -19.27
N ASP A 32 20.39 -10.80 -17.97
CA ASP A 32 21.21 -11.37 -16.89
C ASP A 32 20.39 -12.27 -15.93
N LEU A 33 19.09 -12.46 -16.17
CA LEU A 33 18.21 -13.20 -15.27
C LEU A 33 18.51 -14.71 -15.31
N PRO A 34 18.92 -15.33 -14.18
CA PRO A 34 19.09 -16.77 -14.11
C PRO A 34 17.76 -17.50 -14.32
N ALA A 35 17.79 -18.67 -14.98
CA ALA A 35 16.58 -19.46 -15.22
C ALA A 35 15.85 -19.87 -13.93
N ALA A 36 16.57 -20.03 -12.82
CA ALA A 36 15.97 -20.31 -11.51
C ALA A 36 15.04 -19.19 -11.02
N ASP A 37 15.32 -17.94 -11.40
CA ASP A 37 14.54 -16.76 -10.98
C ASP A 37 13.27 -16.58 -11.82
N LEU A 38 13.07 -17.39 -12.87
CA LEU A 38 11.79 -17.49 -13.59
C LEU A 38 10.75 -18.34 -12.83
N GLY A 39 11.18 -19.09 -11.82
CA GLY A 39 10.32 -19.92 -10.98
C GLY A 39 9.69 -19.15 -9.82
N TYR A 40 9.19 -19.89 -8.82
CA TYR A 40 8.74 -19.30 -7.57
C TYR A 40 9.95 -18.82 -6.76
N GLY A 41 10.00 -17.51 -6.48
CA GLY A 41 11.00 -16.90 -5.63
C GLY A 41 10.56 -16.76 -4.17
N ASP A 42 11.27 -15.90 -3.44
CA ASP A 42 10.90 -15.48 -2.08
C ASP A 42 9.46 -14.91 -2.08
N PRO A 43 8.55 -15.40 -1.22
CA PRO A 43 7.17 -14.91 -1.15
C PRO A 43 7.07 -13.42 -0.76
N ARG A 44 8.15 -12.83 -0.23
CA ARG A 44 8.23 -11.38 0.02
C ARG A 44 8.46 -10.54 -1.24
N GLY A 45 8.77 -11.19 -2.36
CA GLY A 45 9.20 -10.56 -3.61
C GLY A 45 10.72 -10.62 -3.78
N ALA A 46 11.16 -10.41 -5.03
CA ALA A 46 12.55 -10.48 -5.42
C ALA A 46 13.44 -9.57 -4.55
N ALA A 47 14.56 -10.10 -4.04
CA ALA A 47 15.46 -9.38 -3.14
C ALA A 47 16.00 -8.07 -3.75
N ALA A 48 16.31 -8.07 -5.06
CA ALA A 48 16.74 -6.87 -5.78
C ALA A 48 15.66 -5.78 -5.80
N LEU A 49 14.38 -6.16 -5.97
CA LEU A 49 13.25 -5.22 -5.92
C LEU A 49 13.05 -4.68 -4.51
N ARG A 50 13.07 -5.54 -3.48
CA ARG A 50 12.96 -5.13 -2.07
C ARG A 50 14.06 -4.12 -1.69
N THR A 51 15.29 -4.37 -2.12
CA THR A 51 16.44 -3.47 -1.92
C THR A 51 16.24 -2.13 -2.62
N ALA A 52 15.80 -2.15 -3.88
CA ALA A 52 15.53 -0.93 -4.64
C ALA A 52 14.41 -0.08 -4.00
N VAL A 53 13.33 -0.73 -3.54
CA VAL A 53 12.22 -0.06 -2.84
C VAL A 53 12.68 0.54 -1.52
N ALA A 54 13.41 -0.21 -0.68
CA ALA A 54 13.95 0.28 0.59
C ALA A 54 14.81 1.54 0.39
N GLY A 55 15.74 1.51 -0.58
CA GLY A 55 16.55 2.68 -0.92
C GLY A 55 15.73 3.85 -1.47
N TRP A 56 14.70 3.58 -2.28
CA TRP A 56 13.83 4.61 -2.84
C TRP A 56 12.99 5.32 -1.77
N VAL A 57 12.35 4.58 -0.85
CA VAL A 57 11.57 5.18 0.24
C VAL A 57 12.46 5.93 1.23
N GLY A 58 13.70 5.47 1.46
CA GLY A 58 14.68 6.20 2.25
C GLY A 58 14.99 7.57 1.66
N ARG A 59 15.24 7.65 0.35
CA ARG A 59 15.56 8.93 -0.33
C ARG A 59 14.35 9.85 -0.50
N THR A 60 13.18 9.30 -0.81
CA THR A 60 12.00 10.10 -1.20
C THR A 60 11.05 10.40 -0.06
N ARG A 61 11.09 9.58 1.01
CA ARG A 61 10.18 9.68 2.16
C ARG A 61 10.90 9.72 3.51
N GLY A 62 12.23 9.62 3.54
CA GLY A 62 13.01 9.60 4.79
C GLY A 62 12.83 8.32 5.62
N ILE A 63 12.25 7.26 5.03
CA ILE A 63 11.96 6.01 5.75
C ILE A 63 13.19 5.09 5.68
N ALA A 64 13.88 4.92 6.80
CA ALA A 64 14.92 3.90 6.94
C ALA A 64 14.26 2.53 7.19
N VAL A 65 14.39 1.60 6.25
CA VAL A 65 13.83 0.25 6.34
C VAL A 65 14.84 -0.77 5.84
N ASP A 66 14.97 -1.88 6.57
CA ASP A 66 15.75 -3.03 6.12
C ASP A 66 15.01 -3.67 4.92
N PRO A 67 15.68 -3.96 3.78
CA PRO A 67 15.07 -4.70 2.68
C PRO A 67 14.36 -5.98 3.10
N GLU A 68 14.82 -6.68 4.14
CA GLU A 68 14.19 -7.90 4.69
C GLU A 68 12.84 -7.66 5.37
N ALA A 69 12.54 -6.41 5.75
CA ALA A 69 11.25 -5.98 6.27
C ALA A 69 10.28 -5.48 5.18
N VAL A 70 10.69 -5.48 3.91
CA VAL A 70 9.83 -5.08 2.77
C VAL A 70 9.08 -6.29 2.23
N LEU A 71 7.77 -6.14 2.01
CA LEU A 71 6.92 -7.11 1.34
C LEU A 71 6.33 -6.48 0.08
N VAL A 72 6.63 -7.07 -1.08
CA VAL A 72 6.05 -6.66 -2.37
C VAL A 72 4.68 -7.29 -2.54
N VAL A 73 3.69 -6.48 -2.87
CA VAL A 73 2.29 -6.89 -3.08
C VAL A 73 1.77 -6.39 -4.42
N SER A 74 0.69 -7.01 -4.90
CA SER A 74 -0.01 -6.61 -6.14
C SER A 74 -0.87 -5.35 -5.97
N GLY A 75 -1.03 -4.85 -4.75
CA GLY A 75 -1.71 -3.59 -4.46
C GLY A 75 -2.17 -3.47 -3.01
N THR A 76 -2.70 -2.30 -2.67
CA THR A 76 -3.13 -1.96 -1.30
C THR A 76 -4.17 -2.93 -0.73
N ALA A 77 -5.11 -3.42 -1.56
CA ALA A 77 -6.11 -4.38 -1.10
C ALA A 77 -5.49 -5.71 -0.60
N GLN A 78 -4.44 -6.21 -1.27
CA GLN A 78 -3.71 -7.38 -0.81
C GLN A 78 -2.96 -7.09 0.49
N ALA A 79 -2.26 -5.94 0.58
CA ALA A 79 -1.57 -5.52 1.80
C ALA A 79 -2.52 -5.47 3.01
N LEU A 80 -3.69 -4.86 2.84
CA LEU A 80 -4.70 -4.78 3.90
C LEU A 80 -5.27 -6.15 4.27
N GLY A 81 -5.43 -7.05 3.30
CA GLY A 81 -5.85 -8.43 3.57
C GLY A 81 -4.84 -9.17 4.45
N LEU A 82 -3.55 -9.09 4.11
CA LEU A 82 -2.48 -9.73 4.88
C LEU A 82 -2.34 -9.10 6.28
N LEU A 83 -2.36 -7.77 6.37
CA LEU A 83 -2.34 -7.08 7.66
C LEU A 83 -3.54 -7.45 8.53
N ALA A 84 -4.72 -7.60 7.94
CA ALA A 84 -5.91 -7.99 8.70
C ALA A 84 -5.76 -9.39 9.32
N GLU A 85 -5.12 -10.32 8.62
CA GLU A 85 -4.84 -11.66 9.15
C GLU A 85 -3.88 -11.59 10.35
N VAL A 86 -2.79 -10.83 10.23
CA VAL A 86 -1.81 -10.64 11.31
C VAL A 86 -2.44 -9.95 12.52
N LEU A 87 -3.13 -8.82 12.32
CA LEU A 87 -3.78 -8.06 13.40
C LEU A 87 -4.79 -8.93 14.16
N ARG A 88 -5.58 -9.74 13.46
CA ARG A 88 -6.53 -10.65 14.10
C ARG A 88 -5.83 -11.75 14.90
N ALA A 89 -4.71 -12.28 14.41
CA ALA A 89 -3.91 -13.23 15.16
C ALA A 89 -3.35 -12.64 16.46
N GLU A 90 -3.12 -11.32 16.49
CA GLU A 90 -2.74 -10.56 17.70
C GLU A 90 -3.93 -10.13 18.57
N GLY A 91 -5.15 -10.60 18.25
CA GLY A 91 -6.37 -10.29 19.00
C GLY A 91 -6.91 -8.87 18.75
N ILE A 92 -6.47 -8.20 17.68
CA ILE A 92 -7.01 -6.90 17.28
C ILE A 92 -8.24 -7.14 16.39
N ASP A 93 -9.39 -6.65 16.84
CA ASP A 93 -10.70 -6.82 16.19
C ASP A 93 -11.16 -5.57 15.42
N ARG A 94 -10.40 -4.46 15.52
CA ARG A 94 -10.76 -3.17 14.95
C ARG A 94 -9.55 -2.35 14.51
N VAL A 95 -9.71 -1.64 13.40
CA VAL A 95 -8.74 -0.66 12.89
C VAL A 95 -9.48 0.66 12.69
N ALA A 96 -9.11 1.70 13.42
CA ALA A 96 -9.70 3.02 13.26
C ALA A 96 -9.33 3.59 11.89
N VAL A 97 -10.29 4.20 11.18
CA VAL A 97 -10.09 4.72 9.82
C VAL A 97 -10.65 6.13 9.73
N GLU A 98 -9.95 7.03 9.06
CA GLU A 98 -10.37 8.40 8.75
C GLU A 98 -11.80 8.47 8.16
N ASN A 99 -12.54 9.51 8.55
CA ASN A 99 -13.88 9.84 8.09
C ASN A 99 -14.04 11.37 7.92
N PRO A 100 -14.20 11.87 6.69
CA PRO A 100 -14.24 11.15 5.42
C PRO A 100 -12.92 10.43 5.09
N GLY A 101 -12.97 9.37 4.29
CA GLY A 101 -11.80 8.55 3.94
C GLY A 101 -12.10 7.50 2.87
N SER A 102 -11.14 6.60 2.60
CA SER A 102 -11.29 5.58 1.56
C SER A 102 -12.33 4.51 1.91
N MET A 103 -13.41 4.46 1.14
CA MET A 103 -14.43 3.41 1.27
C MET A 103 -13.89 2.01 0.93
N GLY A 104 -12.98 1.91 -0.04
CA GLY A 104 -12.37 0.63 -0.42
C GLY A 104 -11.56 0.01 0.72
N VAL A 105 -10.82 0.83 1.47
CA VAL A 105 -10.11 0.40 2.68
C VAL A 105 -11.08 -0.20 3.71
N ARG A 106 -12.18 0.52 4.01
CA ARG A 106 -13.20 0.05 4.96
C ARG A 106 -13.82 -1.26 4.52
N GLN A 107 -14.12 -1.41 3.23
CA GLN A 107 -14.70 -2.64 2.67
C GLN A 107 -13.74 -3.83 2.81
N VAL A 108 -12.46 -3.66 2.49
CA VAL A 108 -11.46 -4.74 2.62
C VAL A 108 -11.32 -5.17 4.08
N LEU A 109 -11.16 -4.21 5.01
CA LEU A 109 -10.99 -4.53 6.44
C LEU A 109 -12.24 -5.20 7.04
N ARG A 110 -13.44 -4.66 6.76
CA ARG A 110 -14.70 -5.27 7.23
C ARG A 110 -14.93 -6.65 6.64
N GLY A 111 -14.61 -6.84 5.36
CA GLY A 111 -14.68 -8.15 4.70
C GLY A 111 -13.73 -9.19 5.30
N ARG A 112 -12.69 -8.75 6.04
CA ARG A 112 -11.77 -9.59 6.79
C ARG A 112 -12.11 -9.70 8.29
N GLY A 113 -13.27 -9.20 8.70
CA GLY A 113 -13.78 -9.31 10.07
C GLY A 113 -13.27 -8.24 11.04
N LEU A 114 -12.67 -7.16 10.54
CA LEU A 114 -12.23 -6.03 11.38
C LEU A 114 -13.28 -4.92 11.39
N ALA A 115 -13.68 -4.48 12.57
CA ALA A 115 -14.46 -3.26 12.72
C ALA A 115 -13.63 -2.03 12.31
N THR A 116 -14.30 -0.98 11.85
CA THR A 116 -13.63 0.24 11.37
C THR A 116 -14.25 1.49 12.01
N PRO A 117 -13.99 1.73 13.31
CA PRO A 117 -14.47 2.94 13.96
C PRO A 117 -13.95 4.18 13.21
N PRO A 118 -14.80 5.20 13.01
CA PRO A 118 -14.39 6.41 12.29
C PRO A 118 -13.46 7.27 13.15
N ILE A 119 -12.46 7.88 12.52
CA ILE A 119 -11.67 8.98 13.09
C ILE A 119 -12.13 10.25 12.36
N PRO A 120 -12.71 11.24 13.05
CA PRO A 120 -13.01 12.54 12.44
C PRO A 120 -11.77 13.15 11.79
N VAL A 121 -11.97 13.87 10.68
CA VAL A 121 -10.90 14.61 10.00
C VAL A 121 -11.24 16.09 10.00
N ASP A 122 -10.29 16.93 10.38
CA ASP A 122 -10.37 18.38 10.39
C ASP A 122 -9.39 19.00 9.38
N ALA A 123 -9.09 20.30 9.55
CA ALA A 123 -8.17 21.03 8.68
C ALA A 123 -6.70 20.60 8.83
N GLU A 124 -6.33 19.97 9.94
CA GLU A 124 -4.97 19.49 10.23
C GLU A 124 -4.82 17.99 9.97
N GLY A 125 -5.94 17.27 9.80
CA GLY A 125 -5.95 15.86 9.42
C GLY A 125 -6.80 15.04 10.39
N ALA A 126 -6.37 13.82 10.69
CA ALA A 126 -7.08 12.94 11.60
C ALA A 126 -7.06 13.48 13.04
N ASP A 127 -8.22 13.57 13.68
CA ASP A 127 -8.37 13.95 15.09
C ASP A 127 -7.76 12.88 16.01
N ILE A 128 -6.57 13.17 16.52
CA ILE A 128 -5.79 12.24 17.37
C ILE A 128 -6.40 12.09 18.76
N ASP A 129 -7.05 13.13 19.29
CA ASP A 129 -7.71 13.07 20.59
C ASP A 129 -8.93 12.13 20.53
N ALA A 130 -9.73 12.25 19.46
CA ALA A 130 -10.82 11.33 19.18
C ALA A 130 -10.34 9.88 18.96
N LEU A 131 -9.20 9.70 18.27
CA LEU A 131 -8.57 8.38 18.11
C LEU A 131 -8.18 7.77 19.48
N GLY A 132 -7.52 8.56 20.35
CA GLY A 132 -7.10 8.14 21.68
C GLY A 132 -8.27 7.74 22.58
N ALA A 133 -9.36 8.50 22.55
CA ALA A 133 -10.58 8.19 23.29
C ALA A 133 -11.31 6.93 22.77
N GLY A 134 -11.16 6.61 21.48
CA GLY A 134 -11.83 5.48 20.82
C GLY A 134 -11.27 4.09 21.16
N GLY A 135 -10.13 4.00 21.86
CA GLY A 135 -9.56 2.74 22.34
C GLY A 135 -9.10 1.76 21.25
N ALA A 136 -8.98 2.21 19.99
CA ALA A 136 -8.48 1.38 18.92
C ALA A 136 -6.97 1.17 19.04
N ARG A 137 -6.52 -0.09 18.93
CA ARG A 137 -5.09 -0.46 19.01
C ARG A 137 -4.35 -0.32 17.68
N ALA A 138 -5.07 -0.08 16.59
CA ALA A 138 -4.55 0.12 15.26
C ALA A 138 -5.35 1.20 14.53
N ALA A 139 -4.69 1.99 13.69
CA ALA A 139 -5.30 3.03 12.87
C ALA A 139 -4.74 3.00 11.44
N LEU A 140 -5.55 3.40 10.47
CA LEU A 140 -5.16 3.63 9.09
C LEU A 140 -5.42 5.09 8.74
N LEU A 141 -4.34 5.80 8.42
CA LEU A 141 -4.32 7.23 8.14
C LEU A 141 -3.76 7.47 6.73
N THR A 142 -4.10 8.62 6.14
CA THR A 142 -3.58 9.09 4.85
C THR A 142 -2.91 10.47 5.01
N PRO A 143 -1.73 10.54 5.65
CA PRO A 143 -1.04 11.81 5.89
C PRO A 143 -0.65 12.50 4.57
N ALA A 144 -0.79 13.82 4.54
CA ALA A 144 -0.40 14.69 3.44
C ALA A 144 1.09 15.08 3.51
#